data_AF-A0A0C2HBR5-F1
#
_entry.id   AF-A0A0C2HBR5-F1
#
_cell.length_a   1.000
_cell.length_b   1.000
_cell.length_c   1.000
_cell.angle_alpha   90.00
_cell.angle_beta   90.00
_cell.angle_gamma   90.00
#
_symmetry.space_group_name_H-M   'P 1'
#
loop_
_entity.id
_entity.type
_entity.pdbx_description
1 polymer ?
#
loop_
_entity_poly.entity_id
_entity_poly.type
_entity_poly.pdbx_seq_one_letter_code
_entity_poly.pdbx_strand_id
1 'polypeptide(L)'
;MWWLSLFVTLCFCTSPITPKHENDLKNVGNTAGYKVASDILTKSMNFSVDPCEDFFEFTCGNWIAKHPIPSHRSSYSQFINLADKVHDKMRGEISSSANEKNWGFKQEKNRCPDKIGD
;
A
#
# COMPACT_ATOMS: atom_id res chain seq x y z
N MET A 1 -60.71 22.50 -20.75
CA MET A 1 -60.20 21.29 -20.05
C MET A 1 -59.10 20.63 -20.87
N TRP A 2 -57.96 21.32 -20.99
CA TRP A 2 -56.74 20.88 -21.68
C TRP A 2 -55.51 21.28 -20.84
N TRP A 3 -55.62 21.22 -19.50
CA TRP A 3 -54.51 21.56 -18.58
C TRP A 3 -53.88 20.32 -17.92
N LEU A 4 -54.43 19.13 -18.17
CA LEU A 4 -53.82 17.88 -17.67
C LEU A 4 -52.68 17.36 -18.58
N SER A 5 -52.52 17.87 -19.80
CA SER A 5 -51.45 17.44 -20.72
C SER A 5 -50.14 18.20 -20.55
N LEU A 6 -50.08 19.25 -19.73
CA LEU A 6 -48.87 20.06 -19.52
C LEU A 6 -47.98 19.61 -18.36
N PHE A 7 -48.42 18.64 -17.53
CA PHE A 7 -47.63 18.13 -16.41
C PHE A 7 -46.88 16.82 -16.70
N VAL A 8 -47.14 16.16 -17.82
CA VAL A 8 -46.46 14.90 -18.17
C VAL A 8 -45.05 15.14 -18.77
N THR A 9 -44.77 16.35 -19.24
CA THR A 9 -43.48 16.69 -19.88
C THR A 9 -42.40 17.19 -18.90
N LEU A 10 -42.69 17.20 -17.59
CA LEU A 10 -41.75 17.60 -16.53
C LEU A 10 -41.11 16.41 -15.79
N CYS A 11 -41.25 15.19 -16.32
CA CYS A 11 -40.54 14.01 -15.82
C CYS A 11 -39.62 13.40 -16.90
N PHE A 12 -38.85 14.23 -17.60
CA PHE A 12 -37.68 13.80 -18.37
C PHE A 12 -36.39 14.43 -17.85
N CYS A 13 -36.36 14.79 -16.56
CA CYS A 13 -35.13 15.14 -15.84
C CYS A 13 -34.68 13.99 -14.95
N THR A 14 -34.45 12.80 -15.50
CA THR A 14 -33.38 11.93 -15.00
C THR A 14 -32.79 11.22 -16.21
N SER A 15 -31.64 11.69 -16.70
CA SER A 15 -30.75 10.78 -17.41
C SER A 15 -30.53 9.57 -16.49
N PRO A 16 -30.64 8.32 -16.96
CA PRO A 16 -30.14 7.21 -16.17
C PRO A 16 -28.65 7.46 -15.95
N ILE A 17 -28.27 7.82 -14.72
CA ILE A 17 -26.90 7.76 -14.28
C ILE A 17 -26.52 6.30 -14.44
N THR A 18 -25.81 5.99 -15.53
CA THR A 18 -25.35 4.62 -15.76
C THR A 18 -24.44 4.23 -14.59
N PRO A 19 -24.64 3.04 -14.00
CA PRO A 19 -23.92 2.57 -12.84
C PRO A 19 -22.54 2.06 -13.27
N LYS A 20 -21.66 2.94 -13.75
CA LYS A 20 -20.27 2.56 -14.03
C LYS A 20 -19.55 2.21 -12.72
N HIS A 21 -19.78 3.02 -11.68
CA HIS A 21 -19.22 2.82 -10.34
C HIS A 21 -19.74 1.56 -9.61
N GLU A 22 -20.99 1.14 -9.85
CA GLU A 22 -21.55 -0.05 -9.19
C GLU A 22 -20.91 -1.35 -9.70
N ASN A 23 -20.57 -1.40 -10.99
CA ASN A 23 -19.92 -2.56 -11.59
C ASN A 23 -18.42 -2.62 -11.24
N ASP A 24 -17.78 -1.47 -11.03
CA ASP A 24 -16.37 -1.41 -10.61
C ASP A 24 -16.21 -1.86 -9.14
N LEU A 25 -17.14 -1.50 -8.24
CA LEU A 25 -17.12 -1.98 -6.84
C LEU A 25 -17.37 -3.50 -6.75
N LYS A 26 -18.25 -4.06 -7.58
CA LYS A 26 -18.55 -5.51 -7.58
C LYS A 26 -17.35 -6.37 -7.95
N ASN A 27 -16.36 -5.82 -8.64
CA ASN A 27 -15.19 -6.56 -9.12
C ASN A 27 -13.92 -6.35 -8.28
N VAL A 28 -13.94 -5.46 -7.28
CA VAL A 28 -12.74 -5.12 -6.49
C VAL A 28 -12.05 -6.36 -5.91
N GLY A 29 -12.84 -7.32 -5.40
CA GLY A 29 -12.36 -8.57 -4.80
C GLY A 29 -11.59 -9.50 -5.76
N ASN A 30 -11.74 -9.30 -7.06
CA ASN A 30 -11.10 -10.12 -8.09
C ASN A 30 -9.85 -9.46 -8.70
N THR A 31 -9.61 -8.19 -8.41
CA THR A 31 -8.44 -7.47 -8.93
C THR A 31 -7.13 -8.04 -8.38
N ALA A 32 -6.06 -7.98 -9.16
CA ALA A 32 -4.74 -8.40 -8.71
C ALA A 32 -4.28 -7.60 -7.48
N GLY A 33 -4.56 -6.29 -7.44
CA GLY A 33 -4.25 -5.42 -6.31
C GLY A 33 -4.94 -5.86 -5.02
N TYR A 34 -6.23 -6.21 -5.09
CA TYR A 34 -6.96 -6.73 -3.93
C TYR A 34 -6.37 -8.04 -3.40
N LYS A 35 -6.03 -8.98 -4.30
CA LYS A 35 -5.43 -10.26 -3.89
C LYS A 35 -4.12 -10.05 -3.12
N VAL A 36 -3.25 -9.15 -3.61
CA VAL A 36 -1.99 -8.81 -2.94
C VAL A 36 -2.24 -8.11 -1.60
N ALA A 37 -3.14 -7.12 -1.56
CA ALA A 37 -3.46 -6.41 -0.32
C ALA A 37 -4.08 -7.33 0.74
N SER A 38 -5.03 -8.18 0.34
CA SER A 38 -5.68 -9.17 1.20
C SER A 38 -4.69 -10.19 1.76
N ASP A 39 -3.76 -10.68 0.94
CA ASP A 39 -2.71 -11.59 1.39
C ASP A 39 -1.79 -10.94 2.43
N ILE A 40 -1.36 -9.69 2.21
CA ILE A 40 -0.53 -8.94 3.17
C ILE A 40 -1.26 -8.76 4.50
N LEU A 41 -2.53 -8.36 4.47
CA LEU A 41 -3.36 -8.17 5.66
C LEU A 41 -3.56 -9.48 6.41
N THR A 42 -4.04 -10.51 5.73
CA THR A 42 -4.34 -11.82 6.34
C THR A 42 -3.11 -12.46 6.97
N LYS A 43 -1.92 -12.27 6.38
CA LYS A 43 -0.65 -12.77 6.96
C LYS A 43 -0.17 -12.02 8.19
N SER A 44 -0.64 -10.79 8.38
CA SER A 44 -0.27 -9.89 9.48
C SER A 44 -1.20 -10.02 10.68
N MET A 45 -2.47 -10.36 10.44
CA MET A 45 -3.52 -10.51 11.45
C MET A 45 -3.37 -11.80 12.27
N ASN A 46 -3.62 -11.74 13.57
CA ASN A 46 -3.71 -12.86 14.50
C ASN A 46 -5.18 -13.14 14.85
N PHE A 47 -5.80 -14.08 14.11
CA PHE A 47 -7.21 -14.44 14.30
C PHE A 47 -7.53 -15.21 15.59
N SER A 48 -6.52 -15.52 16.41
CA SER A 48 -6.72 -16.15 17.72
C SER A 48 -7.03 -15.14 18.84
N VAL A 49 -6.88 -13.83 18.57
CA VAL A 49 -7.17 -12.75 19.52
C VAL A 49 -8.52 -12.12 19.21
N ASP A 50 -9.30 -11.81 20.24
CA ASP A 50 -10.55 -11.08 20.09
C ASP A 50 -10.24 -9.60 19.73
N PRO A 51 -10.71 -9.10 18.57
CA PRO A 51 -10.50 -7.70 18.18
C PRO A 51 -11.15 -6.69 19.13
N CYS A 52 -12.15 -7.08 19.92
CA CYS A 52 -12.78 -6.22 20.92
C CYS A 52 -11.90 -6.03 22.17
N GLU A 53 -10.99 -6.97 22.44
CA GLU A 53 -10.12 -6.96 23.61
C GLU A 53 -8.75 -6.33 23.28
N ASP A 54 -8.11 -6.78 22.19
CA ASP A 54 -6.85 -6.21 21.71
C ASP A 54 -6.82 -6.15 20.18
N PHE A 55 -7.32 -5.03 19.65
CA PHE A 55 -7.32 -4.78 18.22
C PHE A 55 -5.91 -4.69 17.62
N PHE A 56 -4.91 -4.28 18.40
CA PHE A 56 -3.54 -4.15 17.92
C PHE A 56 -2.92 -5.54 17.72
N GLU A 57 -3.04 -6.43 18.70
CA GLU A 57 -2.57 -7.81 18.57
C GLU A 57 -3.37 -8.57 17.49
N PHE A 58 -4.69 -8.36 17.40
CA PHE A 58 -5.50 -8.94 16.33
C PHE A 58 -5.03 -8.53 14.93
N THR A 59 -4.69 -7.25 14.73
CA THR A 59 -4.32 -6.75 13.39
C THR A 59 -2.84 -6.95 13.04
N CYS A 60 -1.95 -6.91 14.03
CA CYS A 60 -0.50 -6.87 13.84
C CYS A 60 0.26 -8.03 14.49
N GLY A 61 -0.35 -8.85 15.34
CA GLY A 61 0.36 -9.83 16.17
C GLY A 61 1.23 -10.81 15.37
N ASN A 62 0.68 -11.33 14.28
CA ASN A 62 1.44 -12.22 13.38
C ASN A 62 2.54 -11.49 12.59
N TRP A 63 2.36 -10.20 12.32
CA TRP A 63 3.40 -9.39 11.69
C TRP A 63 4.59 -9.21 12.63
N ILE A 64 4.33 -8.84 13.89
CA ILE A 64 5.36 -8.63 14.91
C ILE A 64 6.15 -9.92 15.14
N ALA A 65 5.46 -11.07 15.24
CA ALA A 65 6.09 -12.37 15.41
C ALA A 65 7.04 -12.75 14.25
N LYS A 66 6.72 -12.34 13.02
CA LYS A 66 7.53 -12.65 11.83
C LYS A 66 8.64 -11.63 11.56
N HIS A 67 8.56 -10.45 12.17
CA HIS A 67 9.43 -9.32 11.85
C HIS A 67 10.07 -8.74 13.12
N PRO A 68 11.00 -9.49 13.75
CA PRO A 68 11.74 -9.01 14.91
C PRO A 68 12.57 -7.78 14.54
N ILE A 69 12.78 -6.89 15.51
CA ILE A 69 13.58 -5.68 15.32
C ILE A 69 15.03 -6.10 15.02
N PRO A 70 15.59 -5.73 13.86
CA PRO A 70 16.99 -6.03 13.55
C PRO A 70 17.94 -5.32 14.52
N SER A 71 19.11 -5.91 14.81
CA SER A 71 20.09 -5.39 15.78
C SER A 71 20.53 -3.93 15.54
N HIS A 72 20.53 -3.48 14.29
CA HIS A 72 20.94 -2.13 13.89
C HIS A 72 19.82 -1.09 14.02
N ARG A 73 18.67 -1.43 14.59
CA ARG A 73 17.52 -0.53 14.74
C ARG A 73 16.94 -0.61 16.16
N SER A 74 16.42 0.52 16.62
CA SER A 74 15.64 0.59 17.87
C SER A 74 14.16 0.29 17.68
N SER A 75 13.66 0.34 16.44
CA SER A 75 12.26 0.06 16.11
C SER A 75 12.14 -0.52 14.70
N TYR A 76 11.06 -1.27 14.47
CA TYR A 76 10.74 -1.83 13.16
C TYR A 76 9.24 -1.72 12.89
N SER A 77 8.89 -1.26 11.68
CA SER A 77 7.52 -1.08 11.24
C SER A 77 7.41 -1.33 9.74
N GLN A 78 6.18 -1.47 9.25
CA GLN A 78 5.89 -1.56 7.82
C GLN A 78 6.44 -0.36 7.03
N PHE A 79 6.45 0.84 7.62
CA PHE A 79 7.00 2.04 6.97
C PHE A 79 8.52 1.96 6.82
N ILE A 80 9.22 1.44 7.82
CA ILE A 80 10.68 1.23 7.75
C ILE A 80 10.99 0.18 6.68
N ASN A 81 10.24 -0.93 6.65
CA ASN A 81 10.38 -1.95 5.59
C ASN A 81 10.17 -1.37 4.19
N LEU A 82 9.15 -0.52 4.02
CA LEU A 82 8.87 0.15 2.76
C LEU A 82 9.99 1.12 2.36
N ALA A 83 10.47 1.93 3.31
CA ALA A 83 11.57 2.87 3.07
C ALA A 83 12.85 2.14 2.61
N ASP A 84 13.19 1.03 3.26
CA ASP A 84 14.33 0.20 2.87
C ASP A 84 14.19 -0.32 1.42
N LYS A 85 13.01 -0.86 1.07
CA LYS A 85 12.73 -1.32 -0.31
C LYS A 85 12.84 -0.20 -1.35
N VAL A 86 12.36 1.00 -1.02
CA VAL A 86 12.44 2.16 -1.91
C VAL A 86 13.89 2.60 -2.09
N HIS A 87 14.66 2.69 -1.00
CA HIS A 87 16.08 3.03 -1.05
C HIS A 87 16.90 2.01 -1.83
N ASP A 88 16.63 0.72 -1.66
CA ASP A 88 17.30 -0.34 -2.42
C ASP A 88 17.00 -0.24 -3.91
N LYS A 89 15.76 0.07 -4.28
CA LYS A 89 15.39 0.30 -5.68
C LYS A 89 16.11 1.51 -6.25
N MET A 90 16.14 2.64 -5.54
CA MET A 90 16.88 3.83 -5.93
C MET A 90 18.37 3.55 -6.12
N ARG A 91 18.99 2.83 -5.17
CA ARG A 91 20.40 2.42 -5.25
C ARG A 91 20.66 1.55 -6.47
N GLY A 92 19.75 0.64 -6.80
CA GLY A 92 19.82 -0.19 -7.99
C GLY A 92 19.88 0.62 -9.28
N GLU A 93 19.00 1.61 -9.44
CA GLU A 93 18.96 2.50 -10.63
C GLU A 93 20.18 3.42 -10.72
N ILE A 94 20.67 3.92 -9.58
CA ILE A 94 21.89 4.74 -9.53
C ILE A 94 23.11 3.87 -9.88
N SER A 95 23.15 2.61 -9.43
CA SER A 95 24.28 1.71 -9.69
C SER A 95 24.31 1.23 -11.14
N SER A 96 23.16 1.01 -11.78
CA SER A 96 23.09 0.65 -13.20
C SER A 96 23.54 1.81 -14.10
N SER A 97 23.11 3.04 -13.80
CA SER A 97 23.52 4.23 -14.53
C SER A 97 24.98 4.64 -14.30
N ALA A 98 25.54 4.37 -13.11
CA ALA A 98 26.95 4.60 -12.81
C ALA A 98 27.91 3.68 -13.58
N ASN A 99 27.44 2.52 -14.04
CA ASN A 99 28.25 1.61 -14.86
C ASN A 99 28.37 2.05 -16.33
N GLU A 100 27.54 2.99 -16.80
CA GLU A 100 27.59 3.49 -18.18
C GLU A 100 28.18 4.90 -18.33
N LYS A 101 28.29 5.71 -17.26
CA LYS A 101 28.84 7.08 -17.36
C LYS A 101 29.68 7.47 -16.15
N ASN A 102 30.91 7.88 -16.43
CA ASN A 102 31.78 8.63 -15.54
C ASN A 102 31.16 10.05 -15.32
N TRP A 103 30.19 10.17 -14.42
CA TRP A 103 29.68 11.47 -13.99
C TRP A 103 29.55 11.52 -12.46
N GLY A 104 30.49 12.22 -11.83
CA GLY A 104 30.29 13.01 -10.61
C GLY A 104 29.91 12.31 -9.29
N PHE A 105 29.50 11.05 -9.28
CA PHE A 105 29.20 10.29 -8.05
C PHE A 105 30.36 9.39 -7.61
N LYS A 106 31.58 9.68 -8.08
CA LYS A 106 32.76 9.10 -7.46
C LYS A 106 33.01 9.83 -6.16
N GLN A 107 32.67 9.13 -5.08
CA GLN A 107 33.09 9.35 -3.69
C GLN A 107 32.09 10.11 -2.81
N GLU A 108 30.97 9.45 -2.52
CA GLU A 108 30.47 9.44 -1.14
C GLU A 108 30.07 8.04 -0.65
N LYS A 109 30.52 6.97 -1.33
CA LYS A 109 30.35 5.59 -0.83
C LYS A 109 31.19 5.31 0.43
N ASN A 110 32.14 6.20 0.75
CA ASN A 110 33.06 6.06 1.87
C ASN A 110 32.82 7.09 3.01
N ARG A 111 31.76 7.91 2.97
CA ARG A 111 31.52 8.91 4.03
C ARG A 111 30.75 8.35 5.22
N CYS A 112 29.89 7.36 5.02
CA CYS A 112 29.38 6.56 6.12
C CYS A 112 30.33 5.37 6.32
N PRO A 113 30.99 5.22 7.48
CA PRO A 113 31.74 4.01 7.75
C PRO A 113 30.76 2.82 7.78
N ASP A 114 30.95 1.85 6.89
CA ASP A 114 30.15 0.62 6.77
C ASP A 114 30.30 -0.33 7.98
N LYS A 115 30.81 0.14 9.12
CA LYS A 115 30.99 -0.69 10.32
C LYS A 115 30.74 0.12 11.59
N ILE A 116 29.61 -0.16 12.22
CA ILE A 116 29.52 -0.19 13.68
C ILE A 116 29.56 -1.67 14.03
N GLY A 117 30.76 -2.18 14.33
CA GLY A 117 30.91 -3.23 15.36
C GLY A 117 30.71 -2.58 16.73
N ASP A 118 30.26 -3.25 17.78
CA ASP A 118 30.10 -4.68 18.05
C ASP A 118 28.68 -4.96 18.58
#